data_AF-G5K3S0-F1
#
_entry.id   AF-G5K3S0-F1
#
_cell.length_a   1.000
_cell.length_b   1.000
_cell.length_c   1.000
_cell.angle_alpha   90.00
_cell.angle_beta   90.00
_cell.angle_gamma   90.00
#
_symmetry.space_group_name_H-M   'P 1'
#
loop_
_entity.id
_entity.type
_entity.pdbx_description
1 polymer ?
#
loop_
_entity_poly.entity_id
_entity_poly.type
_entity_poly.pdbx_seq_one_letter_code
_entity_poly.pdbx_strand_id
1 'polypeptide(L)'
;MKYKKKPVEVEAFQWYGDIHQKEDPEWIISAISEERAWIEVDKVVNSPVLRTNTLEGVMTAYPSDYIIKGIQGEFYPCKPDVFEQSYEKVE
;
A
#
# COMPACT_ATOMS: atom_id res chain seq x y z
N MET A 1 -7.37 11.05 -30.85
CA MET A 1 -8.16 9.80 -30.70
C MET A 1 -8.58 9.66 -29.24
N LYS A 2 -9.72 9.02 -28.96
CA LYS A 2 -10.23 8.83 -27.58
C LYS A 2 -10.05 7.37 -27.16
N TYR A 3 -9.64 7.14 -25.91
CA TYR A 3 -9.37 5.82 -25.35
C TYR A 3 -10.06 5.69 -23.99
N LYS A 4 -10.44 4.47 -23.60
CA LYS A 4 -10.99 4.12 -22.29
C LYS A 4 -10.00 3.21 -21.57
N LYS A 5 -9.76 3.44 -20.27
CA LYS A 5 -8.93 2.57 -19.43
C LYS A 5 -9.61 1.19 -19.30
N LYS A 6 -8.82 0.11 -19.34
CA LYS A 6 -9.32 -1.25 -19.06
C LYS A 6 -9.77 -1.34 -17.59
N PRO A 7 -10.76 -2.19 -17.24
CA PRO A 7 -10.98 -2.54 -15.85
C PRO A 7 -9.72 -3.22 -15.31
N VAL A 8 -9.29 -2.84 -14.11
CA VAL A 8 -8.07 -3.36 -13.47
C VAL A 8 -8.47 -3.85 -12.08
N GLU A 9 -8.32 -5.14 -11.84
CA GLU A 9 -8.34 -5.74 -10.51
C GLU A 9 -6.96 -5.55 -9.87
N VAL A 10 -6.93 -5.33 -8.57
CA VAL A 10 -5.69 -5.08 -7.81
C VAL A 10 -5.62 -5.97 -6.59
N GLU A 11 -4.40 -6.38 -6.24
CA GLU A 11 -4.12 -6.92 -4.91
C GLU A 11 -3.83 -5.75 -3.95
N ALA A 12 -4.53 -5.72 -2.83
CA ALA A 12 -4.29 -4.73 -1.78
C ALA A 12 -4.58 -5.31 -0.40
N PHE A 13 -3.92 -4.78 0.62
CA PHE A 13 -4.26 -5.02 2.02
C PHE A 13 -4.26 -3.71 2.79
N GLN A 14 -5.01 -3.68 3.89
CA GLN A 14 -5.03 -2.54 4.78
C GLN A 14 -3.92 -2.68 5.82
N TRP A 15 -3.05 -1.68 5.92
CA TRP A 15 -1.92 -1.66 6.82
C TRP A 15 -2.26 -0.85 8.07
N TYR A 16 -2.36 -1.51 9.22
CA TYR A 16 -2.67 -0.89 10.50
C TYR A 16 -1.42 -0.45 11.26
N GLY A 17 -0.29 -1.17 11.08
CA GLY A 17 0.97 -0.84 11.74
C GLY A 17 0.95 -1.00 13.27
N ASP A 18 -0.03 -1.72 13.82
CA ASP A 18 -0.19 -1.95 15.26
C ASP A 18 -0.77 -3.36 15.55
N ILE A 19 -1.25 -3.57 16.79
CA ILE A 19 -1.82 -4.84 17.24
C ILE A 19 -3.09 -5.27 16.49
N HIS A 20 -3.70 -4.39 15.71
CA HIS A 20 -4.86 -4.68 14.89
C HIS A 20 -4.49 -5.26 13.52
N GLN A 21 -3.21 -5.28 13.15
CA GLN A 21 -2.73 -5.98 11.95
C GLN A 21 -3.03 -7.48 12.09
N LYS A 22 -3.88 -8.02 11.20
CA LYS A 22 -4.26 -9.44 11.24
C LYS A 22 -3.36 -10.31 10.36
N GLU A 23 -3.08 -9.83 9.15
CA GLU A 23 -2.32 -10.56 8.15
C GLU A 23 -1.50 -9.57 7.33
N ASP A 24 -0.26 -9.95 7.01
CA ASP A 24 0.60 -9.26 6.06
C ASP A 24 0.79 -10.17 4.84
N PRO A 25 0.38 -9.74 3.63
CA PRO A 25 0.55 -10.56 2.44
C PRO A 25 2.03 -10.93 2.18
N GLU A 26 2.28 -12.12 1.64
CA GLU A 26 3.66 -12.58 1.34
C GLU A 26 4.45 -11.58 0.48
N TRP A 27 3.76 -10.87 -0.42
CA TRP A 27 4.39 -9.89 -1.29
C TRP A 27 4.90 -8.65 -0.55
N ILE A 28 4.24 -8.20 0.54
CA ILE A 28 4.75 -7.07 1.33
C ILE A 28 5.89 -7.52 2.25
N ILE A 29 5.81 -8.74 2.79
CA ILE A 29 6.89 -9.34 3.59
C ILE A 29 8.16 -9.47 2.73
N SER A 30 8.01 -9.98 1.50
CA SER A 30 9.12 -10.10 0.54
C SER A 30 9.68 -8.72 0.17
N ALA A 31 8.82 -7.72 -0.01
CA ALA A 31 9.25 -6.36 -0.27
C ALA A 31 10.09 -5.77 0.87
N ILE A 32 9.73 -6.05 2.12
CA ILE A 32 10.50 -5.62 3.29
C ILE A 32 11.85 -6.34 3.35
N SER A 33 11.87 -7.65 3.11
CA SER A 33 13.11 -8.43 3.09
C SER A 33 14.08 -8.02 1.98
N GLU A 34 13.57 -7.46 0.89
CA GLU A 34 14.34 -6.97 -0.25
C GLU A 34 14.62 -5.45 -0.18
N GLU A 35 14.33 -4.81 0.95
CA GLU A 35 14.52 -3.36 1.16
C GLU A 35 13.74 -2.47 0.15
N ARG A 36 12.68 -3.02 -0.45
CA ARG A 36 11.74 -2.28 -1.32
C ARG A 36 10.63 -1.60 -0.53
N ALA A 37 10.44 -2.00 0.71
CA ALA A 37 9.59 -1.33 1.69
C ALA A 37 10.25 -1.44 3.08
N TRP A 38 9.93 -0.53 4.00
CA TRP A 38 10.41 -0.63 5.37
C TRP A 38 9.49 0.11 6.34
N ILE A 39 9.49 -0.31 7.60
CA ILE A 39 8.73 0.34 8.66
C ILE A 39 9.68 1.22 9.46
N GLU A 40 9.28 2.46 9.71
CA GLU A 40 9.98 3.38 10.60
C GLU A 40 8.98 4.17 11.45
N VAL A 41 9.47 4.88 12.47
CA VAL A 41 8.63 5.80 13.24
C VAL A 41 8.76 7.19 12.63
N ASP A 42 7.65 7.74 12.14
CA ASP A 42 7.56 9.14 11.78
C ASP A 42 7.59 9.97 13.08
N LYS A 43 8.63 10.79 13.23
CA LYS A 43 8.87 11.58 14.45
C LYS A 43 7.88 12.73 14.63
N VAL A 44 7.22 13.18 13.57
CA VAL A 44 6.27 14.30 13.63
C VAL A 44 4.95 13.82 14.23
N VAL A 45 4.46 12.68 13.76
CA VAL A 45 3.19 12.09 14.24
C VAL A 45 3.40 11.06 15.34
N ASN A 46 4.66 10.72 15.67
CA ASN A 46 5.05 9.71 16.66
C ASN A 46 4.32 8.38 16.46
N SER A 47 4.32 7.90 15.22
CA SER A 47 3.54 6.72 14.78
C SER A 47 4.36 5.89 13.79
N PRO A 48 4.22 4.55 13.78
CA PRO A 48 4.81 3.73 12.74
C PRO A 48 4.24 4.13 11.37
N VAL A 49 5.11 4.22 10.38
CA VAL A 49 4.76 4.40 8.97
C VAL A 49 5.44 3.32 8.13
N LEU A 50 4.78 2.90 7.06
CA LEU A 50 5.35 2.00 6.06
C LEU A 50 5.81 2.84 4.87
N ARG A 51 7.11 2.85 4.62
CA ARG A 51 7.71 3.47 3.44
C ARG A 51 7.74 2.44 2.32
N THR A 52 7.34 2.85 1.12
CA THR A 52 7.32 1.98 -0.05
C THR A 52 8.00 2.64 -1.23
N ASN A 53 8.76 1.87 -2.00
CA ASN A 53 9.31 2.34 -3.27
C ASN A 53 8.23 2.33 -4.35
N THR A 54 8.07 3.47 -5.02
CA THR A 54 7.21 3.67 -6.19
C THR A 54 8.01 4.18 -7.38
N LEU A 55 7.39 4.27 -8.55
CA LEU A 55 8.03 4.84 -9.74
C LEU A 55 8.31 6.35 -9.57
N GLU A 56 7.57 7.00 -8.68
CA GLU A 56 7.66 8.41 -8.33
C GLU A 56 8.60 8.68 -7.13
N GLY A 57 9.20 7.63 -6.56
CA GLY A 57 10.07 7.69 -5.40
C GLY A 57 9.46 7.03 -4.16
N VAL A 58 10.00 7.35 -2.98
CA VAL A 58 9.54 6.76 -1.72
C VAL A 58 8.22 7.41 -1.31
N MET A 59 7.18 6.59 -1.13
CA MET A 59 5.89 7.01 -0.59
C MET A 59 5.72 6.52 0.85
N THR A 60 4.75 7.11 1.56
CA THR A 60 4.50 6.86 2.99
C THR A 60 3.06 6.43 3.18
N ALA A 61 2.87 5.25 3.72
CA ALA A 61 1.60 4.80 4.25
C ALA A 61 1.55 5.07 5.76
N TYR A 62 0.44 5.66 6.18
CA TYR A 62 0.11 5.83 7.58
C TYR A 62 -0.80 4.69 8.05
N PRO A 63 -0.95 4.49 9.37
CA PRO A 63 -1.90 3.53 9.90
C PRO A 63 -3.29 3.65 9.25
N SER A 64 -3.89 2.49 8.97
CA SER A 64 -5.14 2.27 8.25
C SER A 64 -5.08 2.50 6.73
N ASP A 65 -4.00 3.03 6.14
CA ASP A 65 -3.90 3.15 4.68
C ASP A 65 -3.91 1.77 4.01
N TYR A 66 -4.47 1.70 2.80
CA TYR A 66 -4.33 0.54 1.93
C TYR A 66 -2.98 0.58 1.22
N ILE A 67 -2.35 -0.58 1.08
CA ILE A 67 -1.19 -0.76 0.21
C ILE A 67 -1.64 -1.53 -1.01
N ILE A 68 -1.55 -0.89 -2.18
CA ILE A 68 -1.88 -1.49 -3.47
C ILE A 68 -0.60 -2.00 -4.11
N LYS A 69 -0.58 -3.28 -4.49
CA LYS A 69 0.51 -3.89 -5.24
C LYS A 69 0.44 -3.48 -6.71
N GLY A 70 1.47 -2.79 -7.17
CA GLY A 70 1.64 -2.41 -8.57
C GLY A 70 2.14 -3.56 -9.44
N ILE A 71 2.21 -3.32 -10.74
CA ILE A 71 2.50 -4.36 -11.75
C ILE A 71 4.01 -4.59 -11.91
N GLN A 72 4.82 -3.54 -11.71
CA GLN A 72 6.28 -3.56 -11.87
C GLN A 72 7.01 -3.75 -10.53
N GLY A 73 6.29 -4.20 -9.49
CA GLY A 73 6.85 -4.44 -8.15
C GLY A 73 6.85 -3.23 -7.22
N GLU A 74 6.18 -2.15 -7.63
CA GLU A 74 5.92 -0.97 -6.82
C GLU A 74 4.75 -1.15 -5.84
N PHE A 75 4.70 -0.37 -4.76
CA PHE A 75 3.61 -0.41 -3.79
C PHE A 75 3.08 0.98 -3.47
N TYR A 76 1.81 1.19 -3.73
CA TYR A 76 1.18 2.50 -3.59
C TYR A 76 0.32 2.56 -2.33
N PRO A 77 0.63 3.48 -1.39
CA PRO A 77 -0.29 3.85 -0.33
C PRO A 77 -1.54 4.50 -0.89
N CYS A 78 -2.71 4.14 -0.38
CA CYS A 78 -4.00 4.69 -0.75
C CYS A 78 -4.84 4.93 0.51
N LYS A 79 -5.46 6.11 0.63
CA LYS A 79 -6.30 6.42 1.78
C LYS A 79 -7.56 5.55 1.78
N PRO A 80 -8.08 5.10 2.94
CA PRO A 80 -9.23 4.21 3.01
C PRO A 80 -10.46 4.72 2.28
N ASP A 81 -10.79 5.99 2.48
CA ASP A 81 -11.92 6.65 1.84
C ASP A 81 -11.75 6.69 0.31
N VAL A 82 -10.53 6.92 -0.19
CA VAL A 82 -10.23 6.89 -1.63
C VAL A 82 -10.29 5.46 -2.16
N PHE A 83 -9.75 4.48 -1.43
CA PHE A 83 -9.73 3.09 -1.84
C PHE A 83 -11.15 2.52 -1.94
N GLU A 84 -11.97 2.68 -0.90
CA GLU A 84 -13.34 2.17 -0.85
C GLU A 84 -14.27 2.84 -1.88
N GLN A 85 -13.99 4.09 -2.27
CA GLN A 85 -14.70 4.75 -3.38
C GLN A 85 -14.25 4.27 -4.77
N SER A 86 -13.03 3.73 -4.88
CA SER A 86 -12.39 3.39 -6.15
C SER A 86 -12.43 1.89 -6.47
N TYR A 87 -12.54 1.05 -5.43
CA TYR A 87 -12.43 -0.39 -5.52
C TYR A 87 -13.55 -1.07 -4.74
N GLU A 88 -14.06 -2.13 -5.33
CA GLU A 88 -15.04 -3.03 -4.71
C GLU A 88 -14.41 -4.42 -4.61
N LYS A 89 -14.70 -5.14 -3.53
CA LYS A 89 -14.12 -6.46 -3.29
C LYS A 89 -14.64 -7.45 -4.34
N VAL A 90 -13.71 -8.05 -5.07
CA VAL A 90 -13.96 -9.15 -6.01
C VAL A 90 -13.59 -10.50 -5.36
N GLU A 91 -14.23 -11.60 -5.81
CA GLU A 91 -14.01 -12.97 -5.30
C GLU A 91 -12.78 -13.64 -5.90
#